data_AF-A0A2K0W8B1-F1
#
_entry.id   AF-A0A2K0W8B1-F1
#
_cell.length_a   1.000
_cell.length_b   1.000
_cell.length_c   1.000
_cell.angle_alpha   90.00
_cell.angle_beta   90.00
_cell.angle_gamma   90.00
#
_symmetry.space_group_name_H-M   'P 1'
#
loop_
_entity.id
_entity.type
_entity.pdbx_description
1 polymer ?
#
loop_
_entity_poly.entity_id
_entity_poly.type
_entity_poly.pdbx_seq_one_letter_code
_entity_poly.pdbx_strand_id
1 'polypeptide(L)'
;MHLSSLLATALLAAVPSSCAPAPDCGCKTPLVRKEWRTLSTKEKHEYIDAVKCLAAKPSQTGNIYAGAKSRYDDFQVSHIVNTDFIHYVGFFQA
;
A
#
# COMPACT_ATOMS: atom_id res chain seq x y z
N MET A 1 9.83 -47.53 46.69
CA MET A 1 10.87 -46.50 46.68
C MET A 1 10.40 -45.42 45.72
N HIS A 2 10.24 -44.23 46.27
CA HIS A 2 9.58 -43.07 45.67
C HIS A 2 10.45 -42.35 44.61
N LEU A 3 9.79 -41.39 43.96
CA LEU A 3 10.31 -40.19 43.26
C LEU A 3 10.71 -40.40 41.80
N SER A 4 10.32 -39.57 40.83
CA SER A 4 9.50 -38.36 40.85
C SER A 4 9.09 -38.03 39.42
N SER A 5 7.80 -37.79 39.20
CA SER A 5 7.28 -37.22 37.96
C SER A 5 7.65 -35.73 37.91
N LEU A 6 8.51 -35.34 36.97
CA LEU A 6 8.83 -33.94 36.73
C LEU A 6 7.64 -33.29 36.01
N LEU A 7 6.75 -32.62 36.75
CA LEU A 7 5.82 -31.66 36.19
C LEU A 7 6.64 -30.47 35.67
N ALA A 8 6.77 -30.36 34.35
CA ALA A 8 7.19 -29.12 33.72
C ALA A 8 6.03 -28.12 33.80
N THR A 9 6.02 -27.31 34.87
CA THR A 9 5.16 -26.12 34.92
C THR A 9 5.69 -25.12 33.91
N ALA A 10 5.11 -25.11 32.72
CA ALA A 10 5.29 -24.02 31.77
C ALA A 10 4.68 -22.76 32.39
N LEU A 11 5.54 -21.86 32.86
CA LEU A 11 5.13 -20.51 33.24
C LEU A 11 4.64 -19.82 31.95
N LEU A 12 3.33 -19.67 31.79
CA LEU A 12 2.80 -18.69 30.85
C LEU A 12 3.19 -17.32 31.41
N ALA A 13 4.32 -16.79 30.96
CA ALA A 13 4.57 -15.36 31.06
C ALA A 13 3.49 -14.69 30.19
N ALA A 14 2.42 -14.22 30.83
CA ALA A 14 1.47 -13.32 30.19
C ALA A 14 2.25 -12.04 29.88
N VAL A 15 2.73 -11.92 28.65
CA VAL A 15 3.31 -10.67 28.15
C VAL A 15 2.15 -9.68 28.12
N PRO A 16 2.14 -8.62 28.95
CA PRO A 16 1.12 -7.60 28.81
C PRO A 16 1.31 -7.00 27.41
N SER A 17 0.33 -7.21 26.53
CA SER A 17 0.24 -6.48 25.28
C SER A 17 0.00 -5.02 25.67
N SER A 18 1.08 -4.25 25.76
CA SER A 18 1.00 -2.80 25.85
C SER A 18 0.59 -2.26 24.49
N CYS A 19 -0.65 -2.54 24.07
CA CYS A 19 -1.36 -1.62 23.21
C CYS A 19 -1.59 -0.38 24.06
N ALA A 20 -0.61 0.52 24.07
CA ALA A 20 -0.87 1.90 24.43
C ALA A 20 -2.11 2.33 23.63
N PRO A 21 -3.13 2.95 24.26
CA PRO A 21 -4.17 3.59 23.48
C PRO A 21 -3.45 4.58 22.58
N ALA A 22 -3.45 4.31 21.27
CA ALA A 22 -3.04 5.33 20.32
C ALA A 22 -3.91 6.55 20.65
N PRO A 23 -3.33 7.76 20.78
CA PRO A 23 -4.15 8.95 20.86
C PRO A 23 -5.17 8.87 19.72
N ASP A 24 -6.43 9.19 20.00
CA ASP A 24 -7.49 9.29 19.01
C ASP A 24 -7.14 10.41 18.01
N CYS A 25 -6.18 10.12 17.14
CA CYS A 25 -5.87 10.82 15.92
C CYS A 25 -6.90 10.35 14.89
N GLY A 26 -8.18 10.48 15.20
CA GLY A 26 -9.26 10.24 14.26
C GLY A 26 -8.99 11.03 12.97
N CYS A 27 -9.29 10.42 11.82
CA CYS A 27 -9.23 11.08 10.53
C CYS A 27 -10.24 12.24 10.49
N LYS A 28 -9.83 13.43 10.94
CA LYS A 28 -10.72 14.60 11.01
C LYS A 28 -11.13 15.10 9.62
N THR A 29 -10.27 14.89 8.62
CA THR A 29 -10.48 15.29 7.23
C THR A 29 -9.98 14.19 6.29
N PRO A 30 -10.70 13.06 6.17
CA PRO A 30 -10.28 11.98 5.29
C PRO A 30 -10.40 12.42 3.83
N LEU A 31 -9.50 11.92 2.98
CA LEU A 31 -9.64 12.07 1.53
C LEU A 31 -10.86 11.28 1.05
N VAL A 32 -11.74 11.91 0.28
CA VAL A 32 -12.93 11.28 -0.29
C VAL A 32 -12.69 10.97 -1.77
N ARG A 33 -12.77 9.69 -2.14
CA ARG A 33 -12.78 9.28 -3.56
C ARG A 33 -14.20 9.38 -4.09
N LYS A 34 -14.38 10.09 -5.20
CA LYS A 34 -15.68 10.33 -5.84
C LYS A 34 -15.82 9.50 -7.11
N GLU A 35 -17.06 9.09 -7.39
CA GLU A 35 -17.39 8.42 -8.64
C GLU A 35 -17.27 9.42 -9.82
N TRP A 36 -16.76 8.98 -10.97
CA TRP A 36 -16.36 9.87 -12.08
C TRP A 36 -17.51 10.75 -12.63
N ARG A 37 -18.72 10.22 -12.75
CA ARG A 37 -19.90 10.96 -13.25
C ARG A 37 -20.37 12.00 -12.23
N THR A 38 -20.06 11.83 -10.94
CA THR A 38 -20.33 12.85 -9.90
C THR A 38 -19.38 14.05 -9.93
N LEU A 39 -18.28 13.98 -10.68
CA LEU A 39 -17.34 15.10 -10.82
C LEU A 39 -17.90 16.19 -11.74
N SER A 40 -17.70 17.44 -11.33
CA SER A 40 -17.94 18.60 -12.20
C SER A 40 -16.99 18.59 -13.40
N THR A 41 -17.33 19.34 -14.45
CA THR A 41 -16.45 19.49 -15.62
C THR A 41 -15.07 20.01 -15.24
N LYS A 42 -14.98 20.94 -14.29
CA LYS A 42 -13.70 21.49 -13.80
C LYS A 42 -12.83 20.40 -13.16
N GLU A 43 -13.40 19.62 -12.25
CA GLU A 43 -12.68 18.55 -11.55
C GLU A 43 -12.19 17.46 -12.51
N LYS A 44 -12.99 17.13 -13.53
CA LYS A 44 -12.56 16.19 -14.58
C LYS A 44 -11.35 16.72 -15.34
N HIS A 45 -11.35 18.01 -15.71
CA HIS A 45 -10.21 18.63 -16.38
C HIS A 45 -8.98 18.65 -15.47
N GLU A 46 -9.13 19.04 -14.20
CA GLU A 46 -8.04 19.03 -13.22
C GLU A 46 -7.39 17.64 -13.07
N TYR A 47 -8.21 16.58 -13.01
CA TYR A 47 -7.70 15.20 -13.00
C TYR A 47 -6.97 14.83 -14.29
N ILE A 48 -7.54 15.13 -15.46
CA ILE A 48 -6.95 14.82 -16.76
C ILE A 48 -5.61 15.58 -16.93
N ASP A 49 -5.55 16.84 -16.52
CA ASP A 49 -4.34 17.64 -16.60
C ASP A 49 -3.23 17.10 -15.68
N ALA A 50 -3.60 16.60 -14.50
CA ALA A 50 -2.66 15.90 -13.62
C ALA A 50 -2.10 14.61 -14.26
N VAL A 51 -2.94 13.81 -14.94
CA VAL A 51 -2.49 12.60 -15.66
C VAL A 51 -1.57 12.98 -16.83
N LYS A 52 -1.94 14.00 -17.62
CA LYS A 52 -1.08 14.51 -18.71
C LYS A 52 0.26 15.04 -18.18
N CYS A 53 0.27 15.67 -17.01
CA CYS A 53 1.50 16.10 -16.35
C CYS A 53 2.43 14.90 -16.04
N LEU A 54 1.89 13.77 -15.56
CA LEU A 54 2.67 12.55 -15.39
C LEU A 54 3.21 12.00 -16.71
N ALA A 55 2.40 12.03 -17.77
CA ALA A 55 2.84 11.60 -19.11
C ALA A 55 3.91 12.53 -19.73
N ALA A 56 3.99 13.79 -19.31
CA ALA A 56 4.97 14.76 -19.81
C ALA A 56 6.29 14.79 -19.03
N LYS A 57 6.28 14.43 -17.74
CA LYS A 57 7.49 14.39 -16.92
C LYS A 57 8.40 13.22 -17.33
N PRO A 58 9.74 13.38 -17.33
CA PRO A 58 10.65 12.31 -17.71
C PRO A 58 10.58 11.13 -16.74
N SER A 59 10.74 9.92 -17.26
CA SER A 59 10.82 8.69 -16.48
C SER A 59 11.98 8.72 -15.47
N GLN A 60 11.75 8.16 -14.28
CA GLN A 60 12.79 7.92 -13.27
C GLN A 60 13.45 6.55 -13.40
N THR A 61 12.82 5.63 -14.14
CA THR A 61 13.32 4.25 -14.33
C THR A 61 13.93 4.01 -15.70
N GLY A 62 13.93 5.02 -16.59
CA GLY A 62 14.40 4.92 -17.98
C GLY A 62 15.87 4.54 -18.15
N ASN A 63 16.69 4.68 -17.11
CA ASN A 63 18.09 4.20 -17.08
C ASN A 63 18.20 2.68 -16.91
N ILE A 64 17.19 2.04 -16.33
CA ILE A 64 17.12 0.58 -16.12
C ILE A 64 16.21 -0.05 -17.20
N TYR A 65 15.09 0.62 -17.51
CA TYR A 65 14.09 0.17 -18.46
C TYR A 65 14.00 1.15 -19.62
N ALA A 66 14.78 0.90 -20.68
CA ALA A 66 14.92 1.82 -21.81
C ALA A 66 13.60 2.19 -22.52
N GLY A 67 12.55 1.38 -22.37
CA GLY A 67 11.21 1.65 -22.89
C GLY A 67 10.44 2.74 -22.13
N ALA A 68 10.78 3.01 -20.86
CA ALA A 68 10.09 4.02 -20.06
C ALA A 68 10.54 5.42 -20.46
N LYS A 69 9.60 6.27 -20.92
CA LYS A 69 9.88 7.63 -21.38
C LYS A 69 9.33 8.68 -20.44
N SER A 70 8.20 8.38 -19.79
CA SER A 70 7.49 9.30 -18.92
C SER A 70 7.38 8.80 -17.47
N ARG A 71 7.03 9.68 -16.53
CA ARG A 71 6.65 9.28 -15.17
C ARG A 71 5.43 8.37 -15.17
N TYR A 72 4.55 8.49 -16.17
CA TYR A 72 3.43 7.58 -16.36
C TYR A 72 3.90 6.16 -16.73
N ASP A 73 4.99 6.03 -17.49
CA ASP A 73 5.58 4.73 -17.83
C ASP A 73 6.23 4.05 -16.63
N ASP A 74 6.74 4.80 -15.64
CA ASP A 74 7.30 4.20 -14.42
C ASP A 74 6.26 3.35 -13.66
N PHE A 75 4.98 3.76 -13.66
CA PHE A 75 3.91 2.96 -13.06
C PHE A 75 3.66 1.67 -13.83
N GLN A 76 3.72 1.72 -15.17
CA GLN A 76 3.59 0.54 -16.01
C GLN A 76 4.77 -0.41 -15.83
N VAL A 77 6.00 0.13 -15.76
CA VAL A 77 7.20 -0.66 -15.43
C VAL A 77 6.98 -1.40 -14.11
N SER A 78 6.59 -0.70 -13.05
CA SER A 78 6.34 -1.33 -11.74
C SER A 78 5.28 -2.43 -11.82
N HIS A 79 4.20 -2.23 -12.58
CA HIS A 79 3.16 -3.23 -12.75
C HIS A 79 3.65 -4.44 -13.55
N ILE A 80 4.41 -4.23 -14.63
CA ILE A 80 4.96 -5.29 -15.47
C ILE A 80 5.95 -6.16 -14.68
N VAL A 81 6.91 -5.54 -13.99
CA VAL A 81 7.99 -6.29 -13.31
C VAL A 81 7.51 -7.04 -12.07
N ASN A 82 6.39 -6.61 -11.49
CA ASN A 82 5.80 -7.28 -10.33
C ASN A 82 4.59 -8.15 -10.70
N THR A 83 4.26 -8.35 -11.98
CA THR A 83 2.97 -8.96 -12.36
C THR A 83 2.73 -10.33 -11.72
N ASP A 84 3.77 -11.17 -11.66
CA ASP A 84 3.72 -12.52 -11.08
C ASP A 84 3.63 -12.52 -9.55
N PHE A 85 3.89 -11.37 -8.95
CA PHE A 85 3.88 -11.13 -7.50
C PHE A 85 2.89 -10.02 -7.13
N ILE A 86 1.88 -9.71 -7.95
CA ILE A 86 0.76 -8.80 -7.57
C ILE A 86 -0.61 -9.43 -7.79
N HIS A 87 -0.75 -10.40 -8.71
CA HIS A 87 -2.05 -11.01 -9.07
C HIS A 87 -2.26 -12.40 -8.46
N TYR A 88 -3.46 -12.67 -7.92
CA TYR A 88 -3.87 -13.97 -7.33
C TYR A 88 -3.08 -14.43 -6.10
N VAL A 89 -2.76 -13.48 -5.22
CA VAL A 89 -1.86 -13.64 -4.08
C VAL A 89 -2.37 -12.78 -2.92
N GLY A 90 -1.91 -13.07 -1.70
CA GLY A 90 -2.49 -12.49 -0.47
C GLY A 90 -2.44 -10.96 -0.38
N PHE A 91 -1.46 -10.30 -1.00
CA PHE A 91 -1.34 -8.84 -0.98
C PHE A 91 -2.11 -8.13 -2.11
N PHE A 92 -2.83 -8.84 -2.99
CA PHE A 92 -3.49 -8.25 -4.16
C PHE A 92 -4.50 -7.13 -3.79
N GLN A 93 -5.15 -7.23 -2.64
CA GLN A 93 -6.14 -6.26 -2.14
C GLN A 93 -5.64 -5.44 -0.95
N ALA A 94 -4.34 -5.51 -0.65
CA ALA A 94 -3.74 -4.86 0.51
C ALA A 94 -3.63 -3.33 0.32
#